data_AF-A0A2N5SI73-F1
#
_entry.id   AF-A0A2N5SI73-F1
#
_cell.length_a   1.000
_cell.length_b   1.000
_cell.length_c   1.000
_cell.angle_alpha   90.00
_cell.angle_beta   90.00
_cell.angle_gamma   90.00
#
_symmetry.space_group_name_H-M   'P 1'
#
loop_
_entity.id
_entity.type
_entity.pdbx_description
1 polymer ?
#
loop_
_entity_poly.entity_id
_entity_poly.type
_entity_poly.pdbx_seq_one_letter_code
_entity_poly.pdbx_strand_id
1 'polypeptide(L)'
;MIANSTIMKSNSITAKSRIQTLTGINIYKKIFEKSNKEVRAHIKKLSLDCYGQESKHLQVETVLNLAKGRNTFLLAGTGFGKSQIAELYFRIIPKKQHAVILTLNPLDTLGDNQG
;
A
#
# COMPACT_ATOMS: atom_id res chain seq x y z
N MET A 1 -53.52 -22.42 24.68
CA MET A 1 -52.62 -23.14 23.74
C MET A 1 -51.94 -22.07 22.89
N ILE A 2 -50.67 -21.76 23.16
CA ILE A 2 -49.94 -20.67 22.50
C ILE A 2 -49.12 -21.31 21.36
N ALA A 3 -49.33 -20.85 20.13
CA ALA A 3 -48.55 -21.31 18.97
C ALA A 3 -47.22 -20.53 18.92
N ASN A 4 -46.10 -21.27 19.05
CA ASN A 4 -44.76 -20.76 18.80
C ASN A 4 -44.53 -20.68 17.29
N SER A 5 -44.39 -19.49 16.71
CA SER A 5 -43.88 -19.32 15.34
C SER A 5 -42.41 -18.88 15.37
N THR A 6 -41.55 -19.77 14.90
CA THR A 6 -40.10 -19.64 14.74
C THR A 6 -39.72 -18.41 13.90
N ILE A 7 -38.90 -17.51 14.46
CA ILE A 7 -38.28 -16.40 13.73
C ILE A 7 -37.15 -16.94 12.85
N MET A 8 -37.32 -16.89 11.54
CA MET A 8 -36.25 -17.12 10.57
C MET A 8 -35.21 -15.99 10.67
N LYS A 9 -34.00 -16.30 11.15
CA LYS A 9 -32.87 -15.36 11.10
C LYS A 9 -32.49 -15.12 9.64
N SER A 10 -32.69 -13.90 9.14
CA SER A 10 -32.14 -13.48 7.86
C SER A 10 -30.61 -13.35 8.01
N ASN A 11 -29.88 -14.24 7.34
CA ASN A 11 -28.45 -14.06 7.15
C ASN A 11 -28.26 -12.94 6.13
N SER A 12 -28.18 -11.70 6.62
CA SER A 12 -27.73 -10.57 5.82
C SER A 12 -26.24 -10.75 5.54
N ILE A 13 -25.93 -11.33 4.37
CA ILE A 13 -24.60 -11.29 3.80
C ILE A 13 -24.29 -9.81 3.58
N THR A 14 -23.59 -9.19 4.53
CA THR A 14 -23.18 -7.80 4.42
C THR A 14 -22.14 -7.74 3.32
N ALA A 15 -22.55 -7.39 2.10
CA ALA A 15 -21.64 -6.98 1.06
C ALA A 15 -20.78 -5.86 1.64
N LYS A 16 -19.49 -6.14 1.91
CA LYS A 16 -18.56 -5.13 2.42
C LYS A 16 -18.56 -3.98 1.42
N SER A 17 -19.21 -2.87 1.76
CA SER A 17 -19.20 -1.68 0.94
C SER A 17 -17.75 -1.26 0.76
N ARG A 18 -17.29 -1.35 -0.49
CA ARG A 18 -15.94 -0.98 -0.86
C ARG A 18 -15.93 0.54 -0.83
N ILE A 19 -15.45 1.13 0.26
CA ILE A 19 -15.27 2.58 0.35
C ILE A 19 -14.24 2.97 -0.72
N GLN A 20 -14.72 3.45 -1.86
CA GLN A 20 -13.89 4.00 -2.92
C GLN A 20 -13.62 5.47 -2.57
N THR A 21 -12.36 5.84 -2.43
CA THR A 21 -11.97 7.26 -2.47
C THR A 21 -12.26 7.80 -3.88
N LEU A 22 -12.35 9.12 -4.04
CA LEU A 22 -12.53 9.78 -5.35
C LEU A 22 -11.50 9.34 -6.42
N THR A 23 -10.38 8.77 -6.01
CA THR A 23 -9.32 8.25 -6.88
C THR A 23 -9.44 6.76 -7.24
N GLY A 24 -10.44 6.04 -6.70
CA GLY A 24 -10.65 4.61 -6.97
C GLY A 24 -9.61 3.65 -6.37
N ILE A 25 -8.51 4.18 -5.82
CA ILE A 25 -7.40 3.41 -5.23
C ILE A 25 -7.53 3.47 -3.71
N ASN A 26 -8.16 2.45 -3.11
CA ASN A 26 -8.11 2.27 -1.66
C ASN A 26 -7.18 1.10 -1.33
N ILE A 27 -5.95 1.40 -0.93
CA ILE A 27 -5.06 0.40 -0.32
C ILE A 27 -5.61 0.11 1.07
N TYR A 28 -6.61 -0.78 1.09
CA TYR A 28 -7.16 -1.48 2.23
C TYR A 28 -7.31 -0.66 3.53
N LYS A 29 -8.56 -0.58 4.02
CA LYS A 29 -8.92 -0.01 5.32
C LYS A 29 -7.93 -0.31 6.46
N LYS A 30 -7.35 -1.52 6.52
CA LYS A 30 -6.35 -1.93 7.53
C LYS A 30 -5.02 -1.16 7.51
N ILE A 31 -4.49 -0.75 6.35
CA ILE A 31 -3.27 0.09 6.29
C ILE A 31 -3.64 1.55 6.58
N PHE A 32 -4.83 1.96 6.13
CA PHE A 32 -5.40 3.26 6.47
C PHE A 32 -5.60 3.41 8.00
N GLU A 33 -6.06 2.36 8.68
CA GLU A 33 -6.33 2.29 10.12
C GLU A 33 -5.06 2.21 10.98
N LYS A 34 -3.91 1.79 10.43
CA LYS A 34 -2.64 1.80 11.18
C LYS A 34 -2.13 3.23 11.38
N SER A 35 -1.49 3.46 12.53
CA SER A 35 -0.81 4.73 12.80
C SER A 35 0.36 4.94 11.83
N ASN A 36 0.68 6.20 11.54
CA ASN A 36 1.82 6.51 10.68
C ASN A 36 3.14 5.96 11.26
N LYS A 37 3.28 5.88 12.59
CA LYS A 37 4.45 5.32 13.26
C LYS A 37 4.64 3.83 12.93
N GLU A 38 3.57 3.05 13.00
CA GLU A 38 3.61 1.62 12.67
C GLU A 38 3.90 1.37 11.19
N VAL A 39 3.30 2.18 10.31
CA VAL A 39 3.55 2.07 8.87
C VAL A 39 5.01 2.39 8.54
N ARG A 40 5.58 3.46 9.13
CA ARG A 40 7.00 3.80 8.98
C ARG A 40 7.92 2.69 9.48
N ALA A 41 7.64 2.14 10.67
CA ALA A 41 8.44 1.05 11.23
C ALA A 41 8.41 -0.18 10.32
N HIS A 42 7.24 -0.49 9.75
CA HIS A 42 7.11 -1.60 8.80
C HIS A 42 7.90 -1.35 7.51
N ILE A 43 7.82 -0.16 6.92
CA ILE A 43 8.58 0.19 5.71
C ILE A 43 10.09 0.11 5.97
N LYS A 44 10.57 0.67 7.09
CA LYS A 44 11.99 0.59 7.47
C LYS A 44 12.47 -0.86 7.59
N LYS A 45 11.68 -1.71 8.26
CA LYS A 45 11.97 -3.13 8.36
C LYS A 45 12.02 -3.80 6.98
N LEU A 46 11.01 -3.55 6.13
CA LEU A 46 10.99 -4.09 4.77
C LEU A 46 12.21 -3.68 3.95
N SER A 47 12.65 -2.42 4.06
CA SER A 47 13.86 -1.95 3.38
C SER A 47 15.11 -2.70 3.82
N LEU A 48 15.26 -2.87 5.13
CA LEU A 48 16.40 -3.62 5.68
C LEU A 48 16.36 -5.07 5.20
N ASP A 49 15.19 -5.70 5.22
CA ASP A 49 15.00 -7.08 4.79
C ASP A 49 15.26 -7.26 3.28
N CYS A 50 14.89 -6.29 2.44
CA CYS A 50 15.00 -6.40 0.98
C CYS A 50 16.37 -5.99 0.44
N TYR A 51 17.04 -5.02 1.06
CA TYR A 51 18.24 -4.39 0.50
C TYR A 51 19.45 -4.40 1.45
N GLY A 52 19.31 -4.91 2.68
CA GLY A 52 20.38 -4.89 3.69
C GLY A 52 20.74 -3.49 4.20
N GLN A 53 19.98 -2.46 3.81
CA GLN A 53 20.22 -1.06 4.16
C GLN A 53 18.94 -0.39 4.68
N GLU A 54 19.11 0.52 5.64
CA GLU A 54 18.01 1.36 6.10
C GLU A 54 17.59 2.33 4.99
N SER A 55 16.29 2.41 4.71
CA SER A 55 15.74 3.36 3.76
C SER A 55 16.04 4.80 4.15
N LYS A 56 16.32 5.64 3.16
CA LYS A 56 16.41 7.09 3.34
C LYS A 56 15.07 7.62 3.86
N HIS A 57 15.11 8.64 4.71
CA HIS A 57 13.90 9.23 5.31
C HIS A 57 12.83 9.59 4.26
N LEU A 58 13.22 10.23 3.15
CA LEU A 58 12.27 10.60 2.09
C LEU A 58 11.70 9.41 1.31
N GLN A 59 12.40 8.28 1.21
CA GLN A 59 11.81 7.04 0.65
C GLN A 59 10.69 6.55 1.56
N VAL A 60 10.93 6.51 2.88
CA VAL A 60 9.93 6.09 3.87
C VAL A 60 8.69 7.00 3.84
N GLU A 61 8.88 8.31 3.84
CA GLU A 61 7.76 9.26 3.77
C GLU A 61 7.00 9.16 2.44
N THR A 62 7.70 8.91 1.34
CA THR A 62 7.05 8.73 0.03
C THR A 62 6.16 7.50 0.04
N VAL A 63 6.68 6.34 0.48
CA VAL A 63 5.89 5.11 0.58
C VAL A 63 4.74 5.26 1.56
N LEU A 64 4.91 5.96 2.68
CA LEU A 64 3.83 6.25 3.63
C LEU A 64 2.70 7.06 2.97
N ASN A 65 3.04 8.13 2.25
CA ASN A 65 2.03 8.96 1.59
C ASN A 65 1.26 8.17 0.52
N LEU A 66 1.97 7.36 -0.28
CA LEU A 66 1.36 6.45 -1.24
C LEU A 66 0.46 5.41 -0.56
N ALA A 67 0.89 4.85 0.59
CA ALA A 67 0.12 3.89 1.38
C ALA A 67 -1.18 4.50 1.95
N LYS A 68 -1.18 5.81 2.21
CA LYS A 68 -2.36 6.58 2.62
C LYS A 68 -3.19 7.08 1.43
N GLY A 69 -2.88 6.64 0.20
CA GLY A 69 -3.64 6.97 -1.01
C GLY A 69 -3.44 8.41 -1.49
N ARG A 70 -2.32 9.06 -1.11
CA ARG A 70 -2.01 10.44 -1.50
C ARG A 70 -1.20 10.45 -2.79
N ASN A 71 -1.61 11.30 -3.73
CA ASN A 71 -0.76 11.68 -4.84
C ASN A 71 0.49 12.37 -4.28
N THR A 72 1.67 11.88 -4.64
CA THR A 72 2.93 12.27 -4.00
C THR A 72 3.94 12.66 -5.06
N PHE A 73 4.47 13.87 -4.97
CA PHE A 73 5.61 14.33 -5.77
C PHE A 73 6.86 14.24 -4.91
N LEU A 74 7.90 13.61 -5.45
CA LEU A 74 9.22 13.51 -4.84
C LEU A 74 10.25 14.13 -5.77
N LEU A 75 10.93 15.17 -5.31
CA LEU A 75 12.10 15.72 -5.99
C LEU A 75 13.34 14.92 -5.56
N ALA A 76 13.92 14.15 -6.48
CA ALA A 76 15.05 13.27 -6.21
C ALA A 76 15.97 13.13 -7.42
N GLY A 77 17.28 13.24 -7.19
CA GLY A 77 18.30 13.05 -8.22
C GLY A 77 18.46 11.61 -8.69
N THR A 78 19.39 11.41 -9.62
CA THR A 78 19.87 10.08 -10.03
C THR A 78 20.57 9.39 -8.84
N GLY A 79 20.47 8.06 -8.74
CA GLY A 79 21.03 7.29 -7.61
C GLY A 79 20.28 7.47 -6.28
N PHE A 80 19.14 8.18 -6.27
CA PHE A 80 18.36 8.32 -5.04
C PHE A 80 17.72 7.00 -4.57
N GLY A 81 17.52 6.03 -5.48
CA GLY A 81 16.79 4.80 -5.22
C GLY A 81 15.28 4.95 -5.45
N LYS A 82 14.88 5.57 -6.58
CA LYS A 82 13.46 5.77 -6.94
C LYS A 82 12.75 4.44 -7.19
N SER A 83 13.42 3.48 -7.84
CA SER A 83 12.88 2.13 -8.04
C SER A 83 12.56 1.42 -6.72
N GLN A 84 13.39 1.61 -5.69
CA GLN A 84 13.13 1.03 -4.35
C GLN A 84 11.82 1.56 -3.74
N ILE A 85 11.41 2.80 -4.04
CA ILE A 85 10.13 3.34 -3.56
C ILE A 85 8.95 2.56 -4.14
N ALA A 86 8.97 2.32 -5.46
CA ALA A 86 7.93 1.56 -6.13
C ALA A 86 7.87 0.12 -5.61
N GLU A 87 9.02 -0.51 -5.41
CA GLU A 87 9.09 -1.88 -4.91
C GLU A 87 8.64 -1.99 -3.43
N LEU A 88 9.09 -1.09 -2.55
CA LEU A 88 8.63 -1.05 -1.16
C LEU A 88 7.12 -0.81 -1.07
N TYR A 89 6.59 0.08 -1.93
CA TYR A 89 5.17 0.33 -2.02
C TYR A 89 4.39 -0.91 -2.51
N PHE A 90 4.92 -1.67 -3.46
CA PHE A 90 4.35 -2.96 -3.86
C PHE A 90 4.28 -3.95 -2.68
N ARG A 91 5.40 -4.09 -1.95
CA ARG A 91 5.57 -5.09 -0.90
C ARG A 91 4.69 -4.84 0.34
N ILE A 92 4.31 -3.59 0.63
CA ILE A 92 3.35 -3.30 1.71
C ILE A 92 1.92 -3.72 1.35
N ILE A 93 1.61 -3.91 0.06
CA ILE A 93 0.28 -4.32 -0.37
C ILE A 93 0.12 -5.83 -0.13
N PRO A 94 -0.92 -6.28 0.58
CA PRO A 94 -1.16 -7.71 0.79
C PRO A 94 -1.23 -8.48 -0.52
N LYS A 95 -0.45 -9.56 -0.64
CA LYS A 95 -0.36 -10.42 -1.85
C LYS A 95 -1.71 -10.81 -2.46
N LYS A 96 -2.71 -11.08 -1.62
CA LYS A 96 -4.09 -11.41 -2.00
C LYS A 96 -4.82 -10.34 -2.86
N GLN A 97 -4.27 -9.14 -2.96
CA GLN A 97 -4.86 -8.05 -3.75
C GLN A 97 -4.44 -8.08 -5.21
N HIS A 98 -3.46 -8.92 -5.59
CA HIS A 98 -2.95 -8.98 -6.96
C HIS A 98 -2.65 -7.60 -7.53
N ALA A 99 -1.98 -6.77 -6.71
CA ALA A 99 -1.69 -5.39 -7.07
C ALA A 99 -0.78 -5.34 -8.30
N VAL A 100 -0.95 -4.29 -9.09
CA VAL A 100 -0.08 -3.98 -10.23
C VAL A 100 0.45 -2.58 -9.99
N ILE A 101 1.77 -2.42 -10.07
CA ILE A 101 2.44 -1.12 -10.04
C ILE A 101 3.07 -0.89 -11.40
N LEU A 102 2.66 0.19 -12.05
CA LEU A 102 3.22 0.64 -13.31
C LEU A 102 4.18 1.80 -13.04
N THR A 103 5.45 1.59 -13.35
CA THR A 103 6.48 2.64 -13.30
C THR A 103 6.81 3.04 -14.72
N LEU A 104 6.50 4.29 -15.10
CA LEU A 104 6.84 4.84 -16.40
C LEU A 104 8.22 5.52 -16.30
N ASN A 105 9.24 4.87 -16.86
CA ASN A 105 10.57 5.44 -16.97
C ASN A 105 10.75 6.07 -18.36
N PRO A 106 11.31 7.28 -18.47
CA PRO A 106 11.48 7.96 -19.75
C PRO A 106 12.66 7.44 -20.59
N LEU A 107 13.45 6.48 -20.08
CA LEU A 107 14.60 5.90 -20.77
C LEU A 107 14.60 4.37 -20.58
N ASP A 108 14.75 3.62 -21.68
CA ASP A 108 14.77 2.15 -21.68
C ASP A 108 15.94 1.56 -20.88
N THR A 109 17.08 2.26 -20.81
CA THR A 109 18.30 1.79 -20.13
C THR A 109 18.24 1.84 -18.59
N LEU A 110 17.17 2.42 -18.02
CA LEU A 110 16.99 2.60 -16.57
C LEU A 110 16.23 1.45 -15.90
N GLY A 111 15.73 0.45 -16.64
CA GLY A 111 14.96 -0.67 -16.10
C GLY A 111 15.79 -1.62 -15.22
N ASP A 112 17.00 -1.96 -15.66
CA ASP A 112 17.80 -3.06 -15.07
C ASP A 112 18.94 -2.59 -14.15
N ASN A 113 19.32 -1.31 -14.17
CA ASN A 113 20.54 -0.79 -13.54
C ASN A 113 20.30 0.44 -12.64
N GLN A 114 19.38 0.36 -11.69
CA GLN A 114 19.19 1.42 -10.68
C GLN A 114 19.63 1.00 -9.27
N GLY A 115 20.86 0.47 -9.18
CA GLY A 115 21.56 0.35 -7.90
C GLY A 115 21.65 1.67 -7.15
#